data_AF-A0A537WXD1-F1
#
_entry.id   AF-A0A537WXD1-F1
#
_cell.length_a   1.000
_cell.length_b   1.000
_cell.length_c   1.000
_cell.angle_alpha   90.00
_cell.angle_beta   90.00
_cell.angle_gamma   90.00
#
_symmetry.space_group_name_H-M   'P 1'
#
loop_
_entity.id
_entity.type
_entity.pdbx_description
1 polymer ?
#
loop_
_entity_poly.entity_id
_entity_poly.type
_entity_poly.pdbx_seq_one_letter_code
_entity_poly.pdbx_strand_id
1 'polypeptide(L)'
;ILSDNSIFAQLTRLVGPPNVAATAHRLGITRHLNPYFAIGLGADPVSPLEMARAFSTFADDGARVDGSAFGNHPRAVARIRNASGGLVDDNRPIRRQVLSADQTALLTSILAGVVQSGTGKRAALPNRPAAGKTGTTENFGDAWFVGYTPQLATAVWVGYPNKLVPMLTQYHGQAVAGGTLPALIWHAFMQSALAGTQPESFPSYSVPSAVAKRVTYRDGRVQLDNGLCRDTFTIEYFAGAGPARSANCKPNEVEIPSVVGQTLAKARERLALQPLKSNVVYKPARANQRVDVVVAQFPRHGRASSYDTITLVFAKPLHGLVPEVVGLPLARAKKRLRAAGLDFVAPLGFSDSALVVKQFPRAGVAAAEEARTRFRIAPRELRRLCDPDARAADDRRDGIARREAERGPVERQPVVLRRDPQRLAELAGAGTERVDVLHPAPPPLHGQSLHRFECTDQRCLGNAFRSADEVQAPVDPVRAVDVRVSRRSEHRRIAGRSPSPETVARGILVVVCLDLDDAAADATEEQGHADQVGRDLVDAAREELSADHVCAFAS
;
A
#
# COMPACT_ATOMS: atom_id res chain seq x y z
N ILE A 1 24.70 -11.24 2.09
CA ILE A 1 23.53 -10.32 2.00
C ILE A 1 22.29 -11.13 1.67
N LEU A 2 21.30 -11.10 2.56
CA LEU A 2 20.05 -11.86 2.45
C LEU A 2 18.94 -10.94 1.95
N SER A 3 18.08 -11.45 1.06
CA SER A 3 16.93 -10.72 0.50
C SER A 3 15.72 -10.85 1.42
N ASP A 4 15.83 -10.33 2.64
CA ASP A 4 14.82 -10.52 3.69
C ASP A 4 13.65 -9.53 3.55
N ASN A 5 12.50 -10.05 3.13
CA ASN A 5 11.27 -9.27 2.93
C ASN A 5 10.81 -8.54 4.21
N SER A 6 11.04 -9.11 5.40
CA SER A 6 10.62 -8.50 6.67
C SER A 6 11.38 -7.20 6.94
N ILE A 7 12.66 -7.13 6.57
CA ILE A 7 13.49 -5.93 6.73
C ILE A 7 13.07 -4.85 5.72
N PHE A 8 12.82 -5.22 4.47
CA PHE A 8 12.34 -4.27 3.45
C PHE A 8 10.92 -3.76 3.74
N ALA A 9 10.05 -4.57 4.32
CA ALA A 9 8.73 -4.14 4.76
C ALA A 9 8.82 -3.12 5.92
N GLN A 10 9.68 -3.38 6.90
CA GLN A 10 9.96 -2.44 7.99
C GLN A 10 10.54 -1.13 7.47
N LEU A 11 11.51 -1.20 6.55
CA LEU A 11 12.10 -0.02 5.92
C LEU A 11 11.05 0.78 5.14
N THR A 12 10.18 0.10 4.38
CA THR A 12 9.07 0.73 3.63
C THR A 12 8.12 1.46 4.56
N ARG A 13 7.82 0.89 5.74
CA ARG A 13 7.02 1.56 6.78
C ARG A 13 7.72 2.81 7.33
N LEU A 14 9.04 2.76 7.52
CA LEU A 14 9.82 3.89 8.04
C LEU A 14 9.90 5.05 7.04
N VAL A 15 10.22 4.76 5.77
CA VAL A 15 10.38 5.80 4.74
C VAL A 15 9.03 6.27 4.19
N GLY A 16 8.00 5.43 4.24
CA GLY A 16 6.67 5.69 3.71
C GLY A 16 6.51 5.21 2.25
N PRO A 17 5.48 4.39 1.94
CA PRO A 17 5.25 3.90 0.58
C PRO A 17 5.18 4.97 -0.53
N PRO A 18 4.57 6.16 -0.31
CA PRO A 18 4.58 7.22 -1.33
C PRO A 18 6.00 7.71 -1.71
N ASN A 19 6.94 7.72 -0.76
CA ASN A 19 8.31 8.13 -1.02
C ASN A 19 9.09 7.06 -1.80
N VAL A 20 8.76 5.77 -1.61
CA VAL A 20 9.30 4.67 -2.42
C VAL A 20 8.85 4.82 -3.87
N ALA A 21 7.53 4.99 -4.10
CA ALA A 21 6.97 5.20 -5.44
C ALA A 21 7.58 6.45 -6.12
N ALA A 22 7.68 7.57 -5.39
CA ALA A 22 8.29 8.79 -5.91
C ALA A 22 9.76 8.59 -6.31
N THR A 23 10.52 7.83 -5.53
CA THR A 23 11.92 7.51 -5.84
C THR A 23 12.03 6.62 -7.09
N ALA A 24 11.20 5.58 -7.19
CA ALA A 24 11.11 4.72 -8.37
C ALA A 24 10.81 5.52 -9.65
N HIS A 25 9.87 6.48 -9.59
CA HIS A 25 9.58 7.38 -10.70
C HIS A 25 10.77 8.29 -11.07
N ARG A 26 11.48 8.82 -10.07
CA ARG A 26 12.69 9.62 -10.32
C ARG A 26 13.79 8.80 -11.00
N LEU A 27 13.90 7.50 -10.70
CA LEU A 27 14.82 6.56 -11.33
C LEU A 27 14.41 6.17 -12.76
N GLY A 28 13.20 6.53 -13.20
CA GLY A 28 12.76 6.34 -14.59
C GLY A 28 11.73 5.22 -14.80
N ILE A 29 11.14 4.68 -13.73
CA ILE A 29 9.93 3.86 -13.84
C ILE A 29 8.75 4.78 -14.19
N THR A 30 8.08 4.49 -15.29
CA THR A 30 7.00 5.33 -15.84
C THR A 30 5.61 4.75 -15.58
N ARG A 31 5.52 3.42 -15.41
CA ARG A 31 4.28 2.76 -14.98
C ARG A 31 3.78 3.28 -13.65
N HIS A 32 2.46 3.28 -13.48
CA HIS A 32 1.82 3.60 -12.22
C HIS A 32 2.21 2.57 -11.15
N LEU A 33 2.66 3.08 -9.99
CA LEU A 33 2.98 2.29 -8.80
C LEU A 33 2.02 2.65 -7.68
N ASN A 34 1.45 1.65 -7.04
CA ASN A 34 0.53 1.80 -5.94
C ASN A 34 1.30 1.96 -4.62
N PRO A 35 1.12 3.07 -3.88
CA PRO A 35 1.87 3.32 -2.65
C PRO A 35 1.26 2.58 -1.44
N TYR A 36 1.09 1.26 -1.54
CA TYR A 36 0.76 0.38 -0.41
C TYR A 36 2.03 -0.22 0.22
N PHE A 37 1.93 -0.85 1.40
CA PHE A 37 3.12 -1.33 2.13
C PHE A 37 3.95 -2.41 1.40
N ALA A 38 3.32 -3.24 0.57
CA ALA A 38 4.01 -4.24 -0.24
C ALA A 38 4.82 -3.67 -1.43
N ILE A 39 4.81 -2.35 -1.68
CA ILE A 39 5.61 -1.75 -2.78
C ILE A 39 7.11 -2.06 -2.64
N GLY A 40 7.62 -2.13 -1.40
CA GLY A 40 9.02 -2.49 -1.13
C GLY A 40 9.37 -3.95 -1.44
N LEU A 41 8.38 -4.78 -1.73
CA LEU A 41 8.54 -6.20 -2.10
C LEU A 41 8.38 -6.44 -3.61
N GLY A 42 8.03 -5.41 -4.39
CA GLY A 42 7.91 -5.52 -5.85
C GLY A 42 6.55 -6.02 -6.34
N ALA A 43 5.46 -5.70 -5.64
CA ALA A 43 4.12 -6.18 -5.97
C ALA A 43 3.48 -5.56 -7.24
N ASP A 44 4.02 -4.45 -7.77
CA ASP A 44 3.55 -3.87 -9.03
C ASP A 44 4.45 -4.29 -10.21
N PRO A 45 3.88 -4.72 -11.36
CA PRO A 45 4.65 -5.18 -12.50
C PRO A 45 5.31 -4.03 -13.27
N VAL A 46 6.60 -4.19 -13.56
CA VAL A 46 7.45 -3.24 -14.32
C VAL A 46 8.17 -3.96 -15.47
N SER A 47 8.45 -3.23 -16.55
CA SER A 47 9.13 -3.83 -17.72
C SER A 47 10.64 -4.01 -17.49
N PRO A 48 11.29 -5.02 -18.12
CA PRO A 48 12.75 -5.15 -18.06
C PRO A 48 13.49 -3.88 -18.54
N LEU A 49 12.94 -3.17 -19.52
CA LEU A 49 13.51 -1.91 -20.01
C LEU A 49 13.47 -0.80 -18.95
N GLU A 50 12.39 -0.68 -18.18
CA GLU A 50 12.31 0.27 -17.07
C GLU A 50 13.28 -0.11 -15.94
N MET A 51 13.43 -1.40 -15.64
CA MET A 51 14.38 -1.88 -14.64
C MET A 51 15.84 -1.63 -15.04
N ALA A 52 16.21 -1.92 -16.29
CA ALA A 52 17.54 -1.65 -16.82
C ALA A 52 17.87 -0.14 -16.75
N ARG A 53 16.91 0.73 -17.10
CA ARG A 53 17.04 2.19 -16.99
C ARG A 53 17.17 2.66 -15.53
N ALA A 54 16.42 2.07 -14.60
CA ALA A 54 16.55 2.40 -13.18
C ALA A 54 17.95 2.04 -12.67
N PHE A 55 18.45 0.84 -12.99
CA PHE A 55 19.78 0.38 -12.57
C PHE A 55 20.93 1.09 -13.30
N SER A 56 20.72 1.57 -14.53
CA SER A 56 21.73 2.40 -15.22
C SER A 56 21.96 3.72 -14.49
N THR A 57 20.95 4.22 -13.75
CA THR A 57 21.13 5.39 -12.87
C THR A 57 22.12 5.09 -11.74
N PHE A 58 22.15 3.86 -11.23
CA PHE A 58 23.12 3.45 -10.21
C PHE A 58 24.52 3.26 -10.80
N ALA A 59 24.61 2.77 -12.03
CA ALA A 59 25.89 2.65 -12.75
C ALA A 59 26.51 4.01 -13.08
N ASP A 60 25.68 5.03 -13.35
CA ASP A 60 26.09 6.38 -13.76
C ASP A 60 26.10 7.38 -12.59
N ASP A 61 26.62 6.99 -11.41
CA ASP A 61 26.78 7.84 -10.22
C ASP A 61 25.51 8.57 -9.75
N GLY A 62 24.36 7.93 -9.93
CA GLY A 62 23.06 8.48 -9.53
C GLY A 62 22.45 9.42 -10.56
N ALA A 63 23.10 9.58 -11.73
CA ALA A 63 22.58 10.36 -12.85
C ALA A 63 21.74 9.48 -13.77
N ARG A 64 20.48 9.86 -13.94
CA ARG A 64 19.60 9.20 -14.90
C ARG A 64 19.77 9.86 -16.26
N VAL A 65 20.04 9.05 -17.27
CA VAL A 65 20.28 9.52 -18.64
C VAL A 65 19.06 9.27 -19.52
N ASP A 66 18.51 10.36 -20.03
CA ASP A 66 17.38 10.38 -20.96
C ASP A 66 17.81 10.91 -22.34
N GLY A 67 16.88 10.99 -23.29
CA GLY A 67 17.10 11.65 -24.59
C GLY A 67 16.40 13.00 -24.70
N SER A 68 16.97 13.93 -25.47
CA SER A 68 16.32 15.21 -25.81
C SER A 68 15.06 15.05 -26.64
N ALA A 69 14.92 13.98 -27.42
CA ALA A 69 13.79 13.77 -28.33
C ALA A 69 12.51 13.27 -27.63
N PHE A 70 12.67 12.38 -26.63
CA PHE A 70 11.53 11.67 -26.00
C PHE A 70 11.35 11.99 -24.52
N GLY A 71 12.13 12.93 -23.96
CA GLY A 71 11.98 13.36 -22.57
C GLY A 71 12.12 12.20 -21.58
N ASN A 72 11.07 11.90 -20.81
CA ASN A 72 11.12 10.90 -19.74
C ASN A 72 11.01 9.44 -20.24
N HIS A 73 11.66 9.09 -21.35
CA HIS A 73 11.68 7.74 -21.90
C HIS A 73 13.10 7.23 -22.16
N PRO A 74 13.32 5.89 -22.17
CA PRO A 74 14.60 5.30 -22.56
C PRO A 74 15.06 5.80 -23.94
N ARG A 75 16.34 6.13 -24.05
CA ARG A 75 16.95 6.61 -25.29
C ARG A 75 17.31 5.43 -26.21
N ALA A 76 16.44 5.12 -27.18
CA ALA A 76 16.66 4.04 -28.15
C ALA A 76 17.24 4.51 -29.50
N VAL A 77 16.98 5.76 -29.90
CA VAL A 77 17.47 6.33 -31.17
C VAL A 77 18.50 7.39 -30.86
N ALA A 78 19.71 7.30 -31.44
CA ALA A 78 20.75 8.28 -31.19
C ALA A 78 20.64 9.52 -32.07
N ARG A 79 20.42 9.32 -33.37
CA ARG A 79 20.35 10.37 -34.40
C ARG A 79 19.40 9.92 -35.51
N ILE A 80 18.73 10.87 -36.16
CA ILE A 80 17.90 10.65 -37.35
C ILE A 80 18.56 11.41 -38.49
N ARG A 81 18.75 10.74 -39.63
CA ARG A 81 19.26 11.35 -40.86
C ARG A 81 18.26 11.10 -41.99
N ASN A 82 18.18 12.04 -42.92
CA ASN A 82 17.39 11.87 -44.14
C ASN A 82 18.15 11.00 -45.16
N ALA A 83 17.49 10.69 -46.28
CA ALA A 83 18.05 9.87 -47.35
C ALA A 83 19.33 10.44 -47.98
N SER A 84 19.53 11.76 -47.94
CA SER A 84 20.74 12.42 -48.43
C SER A 84 21.86 12.50 -47.39
N GLY A 85 21.68 11.91 -46.20
CA GLY A 85 22.66 11.88 -45.12
C GLY A 85 22.65 13.12 -44.22
N GLY A 86 21.80 14.11 -44.49
CA GLY A 86 21.59 15.29 -43.67
C GLY A 86 20.99 14.94 -42.31
N LEU A 87 21.51 15.54 -41.24
CA LEU A 87 21.02 15.36 -39.87
C LEU A 87 19.63 16.01 -39.72
N VAL A 88 18.64 15.20 -39.35
CA VAL A 88 17.26 15.64 -39.07
C VAL A 88 17.08 15.90 -37.58
N ASP A 89 17.57 14.97 -36.75
CA ASP A 89 17.52 15.10 -35.29
C ASP A 89 18.76 14.48 -34.65
N ASP A 90 19.23 15.12 -33.60
CA ASP A 90 20.31 14.65 -32.74
C ASP A 90 19.75 14.49 -31.33
N ASN A 91 19.34 13.26 -31.02
CA ASN A 91 18.77 12.91 -29.72
C ASN A 91 19.89 12.87 -28.68
N ARG A 92 20.25 14.02 -28.12
CA ARG A 92 21.37 14.17 -27.19
C ARG A 92 21.04 13.56 -25.83
N PRO A 93 22.03 12.95 -25.14
CA PRO A 93 21.85 12.51 -23.77
C PRO A 93 21.55 13.69 -22.85
N ILE A 94 20.51 13.57 -22.01
CA ILE A 94 20.18 14.53 -20.95
C ILE A 94 20.35 13.83 -19.61
N ARG A 95 21.33 14.28 -18.81
CA ARG A 95 21.60 13.74 -17.48
C ARG A 95 20.76 14.48 -16.43
N ARG A 96 20.14 13.74 -15.50
CA ARG A 96 19.40 14.27 -14.36
C ARG A 96 19.86 13.59 -13.08
N GLN A 97 20.37 14.36 -12.12
CA GLN A 97 20.84 13.80 -10.85
C GLN A 97 19.66 13.34 -9.98
N VAL A 98 19.60 12.05 -9.67
CA VAL A 98 18.56 11.43 -8.85
C VAL A 98 19.06 11.08 -7.45
N LEU A 99 20.26 10.50 -7.37
CA LEU A 99 20.94 10.17 -6.11
C LEU A 99 22.26 10.93 -6.07
N SER A 100 22.82 11.23 -4.90
CA SER A 100 24.20 11.75 -4.87
C SER A 100 25.21 10.65 -5.23
N ALA A 101 26.42 11.03 -5.64
CA ALA A 101 27.50 10.08 -5.91
C ALA A 101 27.78 9.20 -4.67
N ASP A 102 27.89 9.79 -3.48
CA ASP A 102 28.11 9.03 -2.23
C ASP A 102 26.98 8.04 -1.92
N GLN A 103 25.72 8.45 -2.09
CA GLN A 103 24.56 7.55 -1.91
C GLN A 103 24.61 6.38 -2.89
N THR A 104 25.00 6.66 -4.13
CA THR A 104 25.08 5.66 -5.20
C THR A 104 26.24 4.70 -5.00
N ALA A 105 27.40 5.20 -4.57
CA ALA A 105 28.56 4.38 -4.31
C ALA A 105 28.36 3.46 -3.09
N LEU A 106 27.67 3.95 -2.03
CA LEU A 106 27.21 3.11 -0.92
C LEU A 106 26.17 2.07 -1.36
N LEU A 107 25.17 2.46 -2.15
CA LEU A 107 24.20 1.51 -2.70
C LEU A 107 24.90 0.42 -3.53
N THR A 108 25.86 0.82 -4.35
CA THR A 108 26.65 -0.08 -5.18
C THR A 108 27.48 -1.04 -4.34
N SER A 109 28.06 -0.60 -3.21
CA SER A 109 28.81 -1.50 -2.32
C SER A 109 27.90 -2.57 -1.70
N ILE A 110 26.68 -2.21 -1.32
CA ILE A 110 25.67 -3.15 -0.83
C ILE A 110 25.27 -4.13 -1.95
N LEU A 111 25.00 -3.65 -3.16
CA LEU A 111 24.60 -4.49 -4.29
C LEU A 111 25.75 -5.38 -4.82
N ALA A 112 27.00 -4.93 -4.74
CA ALA A 112 28.16 -5.75 -5.04
C ALA A 112 28.27 -6.94 -4.08
N GLY A 113 27.95 -6.75 -2.80
CA GLY A 113 27.92 -7.84 -1.82
C GLY A 113 26.90 -8.94 -2.16
N VAL A 114 25.82 -8.65 -2.89
CA VAL A 114 24.86 -9.65 -3.37
C VAL A 114 25.51 -10.60 -4.38
N VAL A 115 26.36 -10.07 -5.24
CA VAL A 115 27.09 -10.83 -6.27
C VAL A 115 28.32 -11.53 -5.68
N GLN A 116 29.04 -10.88 -4.76
CA GLN A 116 30.25 -11.47 -4.16
C GLN A 116 29.94 -12.60 -3.18
N SER A 117 28.94 -12.42 -2.31
CA SER A 117 28.69 -13.35 -1.20
C SER A 117 27.21 -13.63 -0.93
N GLY A 118 26.28 -13.03 -1.67
CA GLY A 118 24.84 -13.14 -1.45
C GLY A 118 24.11 -14.13 -2.37
N THR A 119 22.86 -13.80 -2.66
CA THR A 119 21.95 -14.63 -3.48
C THR A 119 22.25 -14.57 -4.99
N GLY A 120 23.06 -13.60 -5.43
CA GLY A 120 23.40 -13.36 -6.83
C GLY A 120 24.76 -13.90 -7.27
N LYS A 121 25.38 -14.83 -6.51
CA LYS A 121 26.75 -15.32 -6.74
C LYS A 121 27.04 -15.75 -8.18
N ARG A 122 26.08 -16.38 -8.85
CA ARG A 122 26.23 -16.86 -10.23
C ARG A 122 26.34 -15.74 -11.27
N ALA A 123 26.05 -14.49 -10.89
CA ALA A 123 26.25 -13.32 -11.74
C ALA A 123 27.69 -12.75 -11.66
N ALA A 124 28.57 -13.29 -10.81
CA ALA A 124 29.93 -12.79 -10.66
C ALA A 124 30.71 -12.87 -11.98
N LEU A 125 31.43 -11.80 -12.33
CA LEU A 125 32.28 -11.75 -13.53
C LEU A 125 33.74 -11.95 -13.12
N PRO A 126 34.56 -12.66 -13.92
CA PRO A 126 35.91 -13.03 -13.52
C PRO A 126 36.86 -11.85 -13.36
N ASN A 127 36.77 -10.85 -14.25
CA ASN A 127 37.78 -9.79 -14.38
C ASN A 127 37.24 -8.37 -14.17
N ARG A 128 36.03 -8.21 -13.64
CA ARG A 128 35.44 -6.88 -13.40
C ARG A 128 34.45 -6.91 -12.24
N PRO A 129 34.32 -5.81 -11.48
CA PRO A 129 33.32 -5.73 -10.43
C PRO A 129 31.92 -5.69 -11.05
N ALA A 130 30.97 -6.31 -10.34
CA ALA A 130 29.57 -6.33 -10.71
C ALA A 130 28.72 -6.10 -9.45
N ALA A 131 27.62 -5.38 -9.62
CA ALA A 131 26.62 -5.13 -8.60
C ALA A 131 25.26 -5.54 -9.15
N GLY A 132 24.38 -6.05 -8.30
CA GLY A 132 23.06 -6.44 -8.77
C GLY A 132 22.17 -6.97 -7.67
N LYS A 133 20.93 -7.28 -8.05
CA LYS A 133 19.91 -7.79 -7.14
C LYS A 133 19.09 -8.88 -7.79
N THR A 134 18.88 -9.94 -7.03
CA THR A 134 17.93 -11.01 -7.33
C THR A 134 16.50 -10.55 -7.03
N GLY A 135 15.55 -10.98 -7.85
CA GLY A 135 14.12 -10.91 -7.59
C GLY A 135 13.48 -12.27 -7.84
N THR A 136 12.55 -12.66 -6.97
CA THR A 136 11.73 -13.86 -7.13
C THR A 136 10.35 -13.48 -6.66
N THR A 137 9.33 -13.62 -7.51
CA THR A 137 7.94 -13.36 -7.12
C THR A 137 7.37 -14.53 -6.33
N GLU A 138 6.26 -14.29 -5.64
CA GLU A 138 5.51 -15.37 -4.98
C GLU A 138 5.23 -16.51 -5.97
N ASN A 139 5.25 -17.75 -5.47
CA ASN A 139 5.04 -18.98 -6.26
C ASN A 139 6.08 -19.28 -7.35
N PHE A 140 7.23 -18.58 -7.40
CA PHE A 140 8.27 -18.80 -8.42
C PHE A 140 7.75 -18.63 -9.85
N GLY A 141 6.76 -17.77 -10.07
CA GLY A 141 6.20 -17.50 -11.40
C GLY A 141 7.06 -16.56 -12.25
N ASP A 142 7.82 -15.68 -11.60
CA ASP A 142 8.76 -14.75 -12.23
C ASP A 142 10.09 -14.74 -11.46
N ALA A 143 11.18 -14.85 -12.21
CA ALA A 143 12.53 -14.79 -11.68
C ALA A 143 13.33 -13.69 -12.37
N TRP A 144 14.00 -12.86 -11.58
CA TRP A 144 14.69 -11.67 -12.05
C TRP A 144 16.13 -11.63 -11.56
N PHE A 145 17.02 -11.15 -12.42
CA PHE A 145 18.30 -10.60 -12.01
C PHE A 145 18.52 -9.29 -12.75
N VAL A 146 18.73 -8.22 -11.99
CA VAL A 146 19.07 -6.92 -12.55
C VAL A 146 20.41 -6.50 -11.95
N GLY A 147 21.36 -6.19 -12.81
CA GLY A 147 22.72 -5.90 -12.39
C GLY A 147 23.46 -5.00 -13.38
N TYR A 148 24.61 -4.50 -12.94
CA TYR A 148 25.42 -3.57 -13.70
C TYR A 148 26.90 -3.70 -13.37
N THR A 149 27.72 -3.26 -14.32
CA THR A 149 29.11 -2.79 -14.13
C THR A 149 29.10 -1.26 -14.29
N PRO A 150 30.22 -0.54 -14.08
CA PRO A 150 30.26 0.89 -14.36
C PRO A 150 29.82 1.26 -15.80
N GLN A 151 30.08 0.36 -16.76
CA GLN A 151 29.83 0.63 -18.18
C GLN A 151 28.45 0.21 -18.70
N LEU A 152 27.80 -0.76 -18.06
CA LEU A 152 26.59 -1.39 -18.61
C LEU A 152 25.66 -1.93 -17.53
N ALA A 153 24.38 -1.59 -17.64
CA ALA A 153 23.30 -2.13 -16.83
C ALA A 153 22.38 -3.03 -17.66
N THR A 154 22.03 -4.19 -17.12
CA THR A 154 21.23 -5.21 -17.80
C THR A 154 20.19 -5.78 -16.84
N ALA A 155 18.96 -5.93 -17.34
CA ALA A 155 17.86 -6.58 -16.63
C ALA A 155 17.47 -7.87 -17.34
N VAL A 156 17.45 -8.98 -16.60
CA VAL A 156 17.00 -10.28 -17.09
C VAL A 156 15.79 -10.73 -16.29
N TRP A 157 14.75 -11.13 -17.02
CA TRP A 157 13.56 -11.77 -16.48
C TRP A 157 13.38 -13.12 -17.16
N VAL A 158 13.02 -14.13 -16.36
CA VAL A 158 12.63 -15.46 -16.82
C VAL A 158 11.24 -15.74 -16.25
N GLY A 159 10.33 -16.14 -17.11
CA GLY A 159 8.94 -16.44 -16.78
C GLY A 159 8.12 -16.67 -18.03
N TYR A 160 6.81 -16.86 -17.84
CA TYR A 160 5.88 -17.12 -18.95
C TYR A 160 5.10 -15.83 -19.29
N PRO A 161 5.23 -15.29 -20.51
CA PRO A 161 4.77 -13.93 -20.82
C PRO A 161 3.24 -13.76 -20.76
N ASN A 162 2.49 -14.84 -20.98
CA ASN A 162 1.03 -14.79 -21.13
C ASN A 162 0.27 -15.36 -19.93
N LYS A 163 0.95 -15.97 -18.96
CA LYS A 163 0.33 -16.61 -17.80
C LYS A 163 1.34 -16.78 -16.66
N LEU A 164 0.89 -16.62 -15.42
CA LEU A 164 1.71 -16.95 -14.27
C LEU A 164 1.77 -18.47 -14.11
N VAL A 165 2.95 -19.07 -14.35
CA VAL A 165 3.18 -20.50 -14.19
C VAL A 165 4.37 -20.70 -13.27
N PRO A 166 4.19 -21.37 -12.11
CA PRO A 166 5.28 -21.70 -11.20
C PRO A 166 6.40 -22.48 -11.90
N MET A 167 7.63 -21.98 -11.81
CA MET A 167 8.81 -22.63 -12.34
C MET A 167 9.52 -23.44 -11.26
N LEU A 168 8.89 -24.51 -10.75
CA LEU A 168 9.38 -25.26 -9.58
C LEU A 168 10.49 -26.29 -9.88
N THR A 169 10.69 -26.66 -11.14
CA THR A 169 11.62 -27.76 -11.53
C THR A 169 12.51 -27.41 -12.71
N GLN A 170 12.32 -26.25 -13.34
CA GLN A 170 12.95 -25.84 -14.60
C GLN A 170 14.44 -25.48 -14.45
N TYR A 171 14.99 -25.53 -13.24
CA TYR A 171 16.42 -25.37 -13.00
C TYR A 171 16.99 -26.65 -12.39
N HIS A 172 17.37 -27.63 -13.23
CA HIS A 172 17.93 -28.92 -12.79
C HIS A 172 17.08 -29.63 -11.73
N GLY A 173 15.75 -29.63 -11.88
CA GLY A 173 14.81 -30.20 -10.91
C GLY A 173 14.52 -29.31 -9.70
N GLN A 174 15.05 -28.09 -9.65
CA GLN A 174 14.81 -27.09 -8.61
C GLN A 174 14.02 -25.89 -9.14
N ALA A 175 13.52 -25.07 -8.21
CA ALA A 175 12.77 -23.88 -8.54
C ALA A 175 13.66 -22.79 -9.16
N VAL A 176 13.14 -22.11 -10.18
CA VAL A 176 13.78 -20.97 -10.81
C VAL A 176 13.57 -19.75 -9.90
N ALA A 177 14.68 -19.26 -9.37
CA ALA A 177 14.75 -18.03 -8.57
C ALA A 177 15.73 -17.04 -9.21
N GLY A 178 15.76 -15.79 -8.74
CA GLY A 178 16.62 -14.75 -9.32
C GLY A 178 18.11 -15.12 -9.42
N GLY A 179 18.63 -15.93 -8.48
CA GLY A 179 20.02 -16.41 -8.48
C GLY A 179 20.31 -17.62 -9.39
N THR A 180 19.32 -18.14 -10.12
CA THR A 180 19.41 -19.34 -10.98
C THR A 180 19.56 -18.93 -12.46
N LEU A 181 18.62 -19.29 -13.34
CA LEU A 181 18.62 -18.95 -14.75
C LEU A 181 18.83 -17.44 -15.02
N PRO A 182 18.13 -16.49 -14.34
CA PRO A 182 18.31 -15.07 -14.65
C PRO A 182 19.74 -14.57 -14.41
N ALA A 183 20.37 -14.96 -13.30
CA ALA A 183 21.75 -14.59 -12.99
C ALA A 183 22.76 -15.20 -13.97
N LEU A 184 22.53 -16.45 -14.41
CA LEU A 184 23.39 -17.12 -15.40
C LEU A 184 23.27 -16.50 -16.79
N ILE A 185 22.05 -16.19 -17.24
CA ILE A 185 21.80 -15.47 -18.51
C ILE A 185 22.46 -14.09 -18.45
N TRP A 186 22.30 -13.37 -17.33
CA TRP A 186 22.96 -12.08 -17.13
C TRP A 186 24.48 -12.21 -17.22
N HIS A 187 25.06 -13.20 -16.54
CA HIS A 187 26.50 -13.47 -16.57
C HIS A 187 27.01 -13.71 -17.99
N ALA A 188 26.39 -14.64 -18.73
CA ALA A 188 26.79 -15.00 -20.08
C ALA A 188 26.67 -13.79 -21.04
N PHE A 189 25.57 -13.05 -20.97
CA PHE A 189 25.39 -11.84 -21.76
C PHE A 189 26.46 -10.79 -21.44
N MET A 190 26.71 -10.50 -20.16
CA MET A 190 27.67 -9.47 -19.77
C MET A 190 29.11 -9.83 -20.11
N GLN A 191 29.49 -11.11 -20.05
CA GLN A 191 30.79 -11.56 -20.52
C GLN A 191 30.98 -11.30 -22.00
N SER A 192 29.97 -11.62 -22.81
CA SER A 192 30.01 -11.40 -24.26
C SER A 192 29.97 -9.91 -24.62
N ALA A 193 29.02 -9.17 -24.07
CA ALA A 193 28.80 -7.75 -24.36
C ALA A 193 29.98 -6.85 -23.96
N LEU A 194 30.75 -7.26 -22.94
CA LEU A 194 31.91 -6.53 -22.45
C LEU A 194 33.25 -7.15 -22.87
N ALA A 195 33.25 -8.17 -23.73
CA ALA A 195 34.48 -8.75 -24.27
C ALA A 195 35.32 -7.67 -24.97
N GLY A 196 36.63 -7.65 -24.70
CA GLY A 196 37.56 -6.65 -25.25
C GLY A 196 37.46 -5.24 -24.66
N THR A 197 36.51 -4.97 -23.77
CA THR A 197 36.45 -3.68 -23.04
C THR A 197 37.35 -3.70 -21.81
N GLN A 198 38.05 -2.59 -21.55
CA GLN A 198 38.83 -2.41 -20.32
C GLN A 198 37.91 -2.49 -19.09
N PRO A 199 38.21 -3.34 -18.10
CA PRO A 199 37.49 -3.34 -16.83
C PRO A 199 37.57 -1.99 -16.12
N GLU A 200 36.44 -1.50 -15.63
CA GLU A 200 36.37 -0.29 -14.82
C GLU A 200 36.01 -0.67 -13.40
N SER A 201 36.48 0.14 -12.45
CA SER A 201 36.16 -0.01 -11.04
C SER A 201 34.97 0.86 -10.67
N PHE A 202 34.14 0.40 -9.74
CA PHE A 202 33.17 1.28 -9.11
C PHE A 202 33.87 2.41 -8.36
N PRO A 203 33.27 3.61 -8.28
CA PRO A 203 33.79 4.69 -7.48
C PRO A 203 33.98 4.26 -6.02
N SER A 204 35.02 4.75 -5.37
CA SER A 204 35.16 4.59 -3.92
C SER A 204 34.07 5.41 -3.23
N TYR A 205 33.54 4.89 -2.13
CA TYR A 205 32.61 5.60 -1.27
C TYR A 205 33.31 5.96 0.03
N SER A 206 33.04 7.15 0.54
CA SER A 206 33.23 7.45 1.95
C SER A 206 31.89 7.22 2.64
N VAL A 207 31.85 6.38 3.68
CA VAL A 207 30.65 6.27 4.51
C VAL A 207 30.62 7.54 5.37
N PRO A 208 29.64 8.44 5.19
CA PRO A 208 29.51 9.58 6.08
C PRO A 208 29.34 9.06 7.51
N SER A 209 29.84 9.80 8.50
CA SER A 209 29.61 9.40 9.89
C SER A 209 28.11 9.25 10.15
N ALA A 210 27.74 8.11 10.73
CA ALA A 210 26.37 7.86 11.14
C ALA A 210 26.16 8.45 12.54
N VAL A 211 25.02 9.12 12.72
CA VAL A 211 24.59 9.66 14.01
C VAL A 211 23.26 9.00 14.35
N ALA A 212 23.23 8.29 15.48
CA ALA A 212 22.01 7.76 16.06
C ALA A 212 21.10 8.92 16.50
N LYS A 213 19.89 8.98 15.95
CA LYS A 213 18.87 9.95 16.36
C LYS A 213 17.68 9.21 16.95
N ARG A 214 17.25 9.64 18.14
CA ARG A 214 16.00 9.18 18.74
C ARG A 214 14.82 9.87 18.06
N VAL A 215 13.90 9.09 17.55
CA VAL A 215 12.78 9.53 16.72
C VAL A 215 11.47 8.89 17.19
N THR A 216 10.36 9.44 16.74
CA THR A 216 9.03 8.86 16.93
C THR A 216 8.20 9.01 15.66
N TYR A 217 7.15 8.20 15.51
CA TYR A 217 6.20 8.35 14.42
C TYR A 217 5.07 9.31 14.85
N ARG A 218 4.96 10.46 14.19
CA ARG A 218 3.98 11.51 14.50
C ARG A 218 3.46 12.16 13.23
N ASP A 219 2.14 12.35 13.15
CA ASP A 219 1.45 12.95 11.99
C ASP A 219 1.80 12.27 10.66
N GLY A 220 1.87 10.94 10.65
CA GLY A 220 2.14 10.16 9.43
C GLY A 220 3.60 10.13 8.98
N ARG A 221 4.55 10.57 9.81
CA ARG A 221 5.98 10.61 9.47
C ARG A 221 6.88 10.44 10.69
N VAL A 222 8.13 10.07 10.44
CA VAL A 222 9.18 10.05 11.46
C VAL A 222 9.60 11.49 11.79
N GLN A 223 9.66 11.83 13.07
CA GLN A 223 10.06 13.14 13.60
C GLN A 223 11.09 12.94 14.72
N LEU A 224 11.94 13.95 14.99
CA LEU A 224 12.87 13.90 16.12
C LEU A 224 12.09 13.83 17.43
N ASP A 225 12.52 12.98 18.35
CA ASP A 225 11.93 12.97 19.69
C ASP A 225 12.30 14.26 20.44
N ASN A 226 11.32 14.85 21.13
CA ASN A 226 11.51 16.02 21.97
C ASN A 226 11.77 15.67 23.44
N GLY A 227 11.94 14.38 23.76
CA GLY A 227 12.16 13.86 25.12
C GLY A 227 10.89 13.48 25.86
N LEU A 228 9.71 13.73 25.30
CA LEU A 228 8.41 13.50 25.94
C LEU A 228 7.59 12.41 25.24
N CYS A 229 8.02 11.93 24.08
CA CYS A 229 7.30 10.91 23.34
C CYS A 229 7.44 9.53 24.02
N ARG A 230 6.36 8.73 24.03
CA ARG A 230 6.39 7.37 24.60
C ARG A 230 6.95 6.34 23.61
N ASP A 231 6.42 6.32 22.40
CA ASP A 231 6.79 5.36 21.36
C ASP A 231 7.98 5.89 20.55
N THR A 232 9.16 5.87 21.17
CA THR A 232 10.41 6.28 20.53
C THR A 232 11.26 5.09 20.12
N PHE A 233 12.06 5.30 19.09
CA PHE A 233 13.04 4.33 18.60
C PHE A 233 14.22 5.07 17.99
N THR A 234 15.34 4.37 17.80
CA THR A 234 16.57 4.97 17.27
C THR A 234 16.74 4.59 15.82
N ILE A 235 17.07 5.57 14.98
CA ILE A 235 17.52 5.35 13.60
C ILE A 235 18.89 5.99 13.44
N GLU A 236 19.80 5.28 12.78
CA GLU A 236 21.08 5.84 12.34
C GLU A 236 20.86 6.64 11.05
N TYR A 237 21.28 7.90 11.08
CA TYR A 237 21.28 8.76 9.90
C TYR A 237 22.70 9.17 9.56
N PHE A 238 23.01 9.26 8.27
CA PHE A 238 24.23 9.95 7.85
C PHE A 238 24.25 11.39 8.37
N ALA A 239 25.44 11.90 8.68
CA ALA A 239 25.63 13.27 9.13
C ALA A 239 24.93 14.26 8.19
N GLY A 240 24.20 15.21 8.76
CA GLY A 240 23.38 16.17 8.01
C GLY A 240 22.03 15.63 7.51
N ALA A 241 21.77 14.33 7.58
CA ALA A 241 20.50 13.73 7.20
C ALA A 241 19.52 13.55 8.38
N GLY A 242 18.29 13.17 8.05
CA GLY A 242 17.23 12.83 9.00
C GLY A 242 16.14 13.89 9.14
N PRO A 243 15.15 13.66 10.02
CA PRO A 243 14.03 14.56 10.18
C PRO A 243 14.49 15.93 10.70
N ALA A 244 14.01 16.99 10.06
CA ALA A 244 14.30 18.38 10.45
C ALA A 244 13.35 18.90 11.55
N ARG A 245 12.23 18.21 11.79
CA ARG A 245 11.20 18.62 12.74
C ARG A 245 11.21 17.71 13.96
N SER A 246 11.06 18.32 15.13
CA SER A 246 10.81 17.62 16.38
C SER A 246 9.31 17.42 16.59
N ALA A 247 8.96 16.25 17.14
CA ALA A 247 7.61 15.91 17.54
C ALA A 247 7.14 16.85 18.65
N ASN A 248 5.83 17.11 18.68
CA ASN A 248 5.18 17.97 19.67
C ASN A 248 4.56 17.16 20.83
N CYS A 249 5.20 16.06 21.23
CA CYS A 249 4.71 15.23 22.33
C CYS A 249 4.65 16.02 23.63
N LYS A 250 3.64 15.73 24.45
CA LYS A 250 3.37 16.42 25.71
C LYS A 250 3.73 15.55 26.93
N PRO A 251 4.01 16.14 28.10
CA PRO A 251 4.24 15.37 29.32
C PRO A 251 3.00 14.53 29.67
N ASN A 252 3.19 13.23 29.97
CA ASN A 252 2.10 12.31 30.25
C ASN A 252 0.96 12.41 29.23
N GLU A 253 1.29 12.42 27.93
CA GLU A 253 0.33 12.65 26.86
C GLU A 253 -0.84 11.65 26.87
N VAL A 254 -2.05 12.18 26.71
CA VAL A 254 -3.32 11.45 26.59
C VAL A 254 -4.10 11.90 25.35
N GLU A 255 -4.96 11.05 24.83
CA GLU A 255 -5.83 11.39 23.71
C GLU A 255 -7.04 12.20 24.20
N ILE A 256 -7.39 13.26 23.47
CA ILE A 256 -8.55 14.10 23.79
C ILE A 256 -9.81 13.43 23.21
N PRO A 257 -10.71 12.88 24.03
CA PRO A 257 -11.94 12.29 23.53
C PRO A 257 -12.93 13.37 23.04
N SER A 258 -13.74 13.01 22.06
CA SER A 258 -14.90 13.83 21.68
C SER A 258 -16.05 13.64 22.68
N VAL A 259 -16.45 14.73 23.33
CA VAL A 259 -17.56 14.83 24.28
C VAL A 259 -18.69 15.73 23.78
N VAL A 260 -18.59 16.25 22.56
CA VAL A 260 -19.66 17.04 21.92
C VAL A 260 -20.94 16.22 21.84
N GLY A 261 -22.06 16.82 22.26
CA GLY A 261 -23.37 16.17 22.34
C GLY A 261 -23.64 15.40 23.63
N GLN A 262 -22.67 15.26 24.53
CA GLN A 262 -22.86 14.63 25.84
C GLN A 262 -23.30 15.65 26.90
N THR A 263 -23.96 15.18 27.96
CA THR A 263 -24.29 16.02 29.12
C THR A 263 -23.04 16.34 29.93
N LEU A 264 -23.08 17.39 30.77
CA LEU A 264 -21.91 17.80 31.58
C LEU A 264 -21.35 16.66 32.45
N ALA A 265 -22.24 15.87 33.07
CA ALA A 265 -21.84 14.74 33.91
C ALA A 265 -21.06 13.68 33.10
N LYS A 266 -21.62 13.24 31.96
CA LYS A 266 -20.98 12.26 31.07
C LYS A 266 -19.68 12.78 30.47
N ALA A 267 -19.65 14.05 30.06
CA ALA A 267 -18.46 14.68 29.52
C ALA A 267 -17.33 14.73 30.55
N ARG A 268 -17.64 15.08 31.81
CA ARG A 268 -16.66 15.09 32.91
C ARG A 268 -16.10 13.71 33.21
N GLU A 269 -16.97 12.70 33.29
CA GLU A 269 -16.56 11.30 33.50
C GLU A 269 -15.65 10.82 32.37
N ARG A 270 -16.05 11.05 31.11
CA ARG A 270 -15.26 10.65 29.94
C ARG A 270 -13.89 11.34 29.86
N LEU A 271 -13.80 12.60 30.27
CA LEU A 271 -12.52 13.31 30.36
C LEU A 271 -11.66 12.82 31.53
N ALA A 272 -12.26 12.50 32.67
CA ALA A 272 -11.56 11.98 33.84
C ALA A 272 -10.93 10.59 33.60
N LEU A 273 -11.50 9.77 32.71
CA LEU A 273 -10.87 8.52 32.25
C LEU A 273 -9.54 8.74 31.52
N GLN A 274 -9.31 9.94 30.98
CA GLN A 274 -8.07 10.35 30.29
C GLN A 274 -7.29 11.39 31.11
N PRO A 275 -7.17 11.25 32.44
CA PRO A 275 -6.80 12.31 33.40
C PRO A 275 -7.02 13.80 33.00
N LEU A 276 -8.04 14.17 32.22
CA LEU A 276 -8.23 15.54 31.73
C LEU A 276 -9.16 16.35 32.65
N LYS A 277 -8.85 17.64 32.81
CA LYS A 277 -9.71 18.60 33.52
C LYS A 277 -10.72 19.20 32.55
N SER A 278 -11.83 19.71 33.08
CA SER A 278 -12.84 20.42 32.28
C SER A 278 -13.08 21.83 32.81
N ASN A 279 -13.15 22.81 31.91
CA ASN A 279 -13.65 24.15 32.19
C ASN A 279 -14.93 24.39 31.39
N VAL A 280 -15.92 25.06 31.96
CA VAL A 280 -17.21 25.28 31.29
C VAL A 280 -17.34 26.75 30.93
N VAL A 281 -17.60 27.00 29.65
CA VAL A 281 -17.90 28.32 29.11
C VAL A 281 -19.29 28.30 28.51
N TYR A 282 -20.03 29.39 28.69
CA TYR A 282 -21.37 29.52 28.15
C TYR A 282 -21.40 30.46 26.97
N LYS A 283 -22.17 30.11 25.94
CA LYS A 283 -22.55 31.01 24.85
C LYS A 283 -24.07 31.15 24.78
N PRO A 284 -24.62 32.27 24.31
CA PRO A 284 -26.05 32.39 24.07
C PRO A 284 -26.59 31.24 23.20
N ALA A 285 -27.69 30.64 23.65
CA ALA A 285 -28.35 29.56 22.92
C ALA A 285 -29.09 30.11 21.70
N ARG A 286 -29.03 29.37 20.58
CA ARG A 286 -29.90 29.61 19.42
C ARG A 286 -31.32 29.11 19.73
N ALA A 287 -32.31 29.68 19.05
CA ALA A 287 -33.70 29.20 19.14
C ALA A 287 -33.79 27.68 18.86
N ASN A 288 -34.55 26.95 19.68
CA ASN A 288 -34.74 25.51 19.57
C ASN A 288 -33.46 24.66 19.71
N GLN A 289 -32.40 25.22 20.30
CA GLN A 289 -31.15 24.50 20.59
C GLN A 289 -31.25 23.75 21.94
N ARG A 290 -30.70 22.53 22.00
CA ARG A 290 -30.48 21.84 23.28
C ARG A 290 -29.42 22.55 24.12
N VAL A 291 -29.68 22.74 25.41
CA VAL A 291 -28.81 23.47 26.34
C VAL A 291 -28.12 22.55 27.36
N ASP A 292 -28.58 21.31 27.48
CA ASP A 292 -28.15 20.31 28.46
C ASP A 292 -26.90 19.52 28.03
N VAL A 293 -26.39 19.82 26.83
CA VAL A 293 -25.29 19.10 26.19
C VAL A 293 -24.16 20.03 25.76
N VAL A 294 -22.94 19.48 25.69
CA VAL A 294 -21.76 20.16 25.15
C VAL A 294 -22.00 20.48 23.67
N VAL A 295 -21.97 21.77 23.31
CA VAL A 295 -22.16 22.25 21.95
C VAL A 295 -20.85 22.28 21.17
N ALA A 296 -19.76 22.58 21.86
CA ALA A 296 -18.41 22.55 21.30
C ALA A 296 -17.40 22.26 22.40
N GLN A 297 -16.24 21.76 22.00
CA GLN A 297 -15.10 21.60 22.90
C GLN A 297 -13.83 22.18 22.28
N PHE A 298 -12.91 22.61 23.13
CA PHE A 298 -11.59 23.09 22.72
C PHE A 298 -10.49 22.52 23.63
N PRO A 299 -9.45 21.88 23.05
CA PRO A 299 -9.30 21.49 21.65
C PRO A 299 -10.36 20.50 21.14
N ARG A 300 -10.63 20.49 19.83
CA ARG A 300 -11.65 19.63 19.22
C ARG A 300 -11.26 18.14 19.20
N HIS A 301 -9.98 17.87 18.97
CA HIS A 301 -9.37 16.55 18.88
C HIS A 301 -7.85 16.69 19.12
N GLY A 302 -7.14 15.57 19.08
CA GLY A 302 -5.69 15.53 19.21
C GLY A 302 -5.27 15.02 20.58
N ARG A 303 -4.16 15.56 21.10
CA ARG A 303 -3.55 15.09 22.33
C ARG A 303 -3.23 16.23 23.29
N ALA A 304 -3.28 15.94 24.58
CA ALA A 304 -3.06 16.88 25.66
C ALA A 304 -2.18 16.25 26.74
N SER A 305 -1.56 17.07 27.58
CA SER A 305 -0.88 16.57 28.77
C SER A 305 -1.95 16.07 29.74
N SER A 306 -1.65 15.04 30.53
CA SER A 306 -2.50 14.71 31.68
C SER A 306 -2.73 15.97 32.53
N TYR A 307 -3.96 16.13 33.01
CA TYR A 307 -4.43 17.26 33.79
C TYR A 307 -4.57 18.60 33.05
N ASP A 308 -4.32 18.64 31.73
CA ASP A 308 -4.70 19.78 30.90
C ASP A 308 -6.22 20.00 30.93
N THR A 309 -6.63 21.25 30.73
CA THR A 309 -8.04 21.65 30.81
C THR A 309 -8.67 21.72 29.43
N ILE A 310 -9.72 20.93 29.21
CA ILE A 310 -10.57 20.99 28.02
C ILE A 310 -11.72 21.95 28.28
N THR A 311 -11.87 22.94 27.41
CA THR A 311 -12.97 23.90 27.49
C THR A 311 -14.22 23.30 26.85
N LEU A 312 -15.28 23.14 27.62
CA LEU A 312 -16.59 22.70 27.20
C LEU A 312 -17.51 23.90 27.04
N VAL A 313 -18.10 24.04 25.86
CA VAL A 313 -19.00 25.14 25.54
C VAL A 313 -20.43 24.66 25.62
N PHE A 314 -21.19 25.22 26.57
CA PHE A 314 -22.62 24.99 26.71
C PHE A 314 -23.42 26.17 26.18
N ALA A 315 -24.65 25.90 25.72
CA ALA A 315 -25.58 26.95 25.34
C ALA A 315 -26.37 27.40 26.57
N LYS A 316 -26.41 28.71 26.86
CA LYS A 316 -27.23 29.31 27.91
C LYS A 316 -28.49 29.93 27.30
N PRO A 317 -29.70 29.50 27.70
CA PRO A 317 -30.94 30.08 27.22
C PRO A 317 -31.13 31.48 27.83
N LEU A 318 -31.30 32.50 27.00
CA LEU A 318 -31.55 33.86 27.47
C LEU A 318 -33.02 34.08 27.89
N HIS A 319 -33.95 33.41 27.20
CA HIS A 319 -35.40 33.55 27.40
C HIS A 319 -36.03 32.33 28.10
N GLY A 320 -35.23 31.54 28.82
CA GLY A 320 -35.69 30.32 29.49
C GLY A 320 -35.83 29.10 28.59
N LEU A 321 -36.41 28.03 29.15
CA LEU A 321 -36.57 26.73 28.48
C LEU A 321 -38.02 26.44 28.16
N VAL A 322 -38.24 25.75 27.04
CA VAL A 322 -39.57 25.29 26.65
C VAL A 322 -40.02 24.18 27.61
N PRO A 323 -41.13 24.35 28.35
CA PRO A 323 -41.59 23.36 29.32
C PRO A 323 -42.19 22.14 28.64
N GLU A 324 -42.22 21.02 29.36
CA GLU A 324 -42.91 19.81 28.93
C GLU A 324 -44.42 19.93 29.16
N VAL A 325 -45.19 19.81 28.09
CA VAL A 325 -46.65 19.90 28.12
C VAL A 325 -47.35 18.74 27.41
N VAL A 326 -46.60 17.84 26.77
CA VAL A 326 -47.14 16.56 26.27
C VAL A 326 -47.74 15.77 27.43
N GLY A 327 -48.93 15.20 27.22
CA GLY A 327 -49.67 14.47 28.25
C GLY A 327 -50.49 15.36 29.21
N LEU A 328 -50.37 16.69 29.14
CA LEU A 328 -51.22 17.59 29.92
C LEU A 328 -52.53 17.93 29.19
N PRO A 329 -53.64 18.14 29.92
CA PRO A 329 -54.84 18.76 29.37
C PRO A 329 -54.54 20.16 28.84
N LEU A 330 -55.20 20.56 27.75
CA LEU A 330 -54.97 21.83 27.06
C LEU A 330 -55.04 23.04 28.01
N ALA A 331 -55.97 23.08 28.97
CA ALA A 331 -56.04 24.15 29.97
C ALA A 331 -54.77 24.24 30.85
N ARG A 332 -54.23 23.10 31.30
CA ARG A 332 -53.01 23.03 32.11
C ARG A 332 -51.76 23.35 31.28
N ALA A 333 -51.70 22.87 30.04
CA ALA A 333 -50.64 23.18 29.09
C ALA A 333 -50.55 24.69 28.81
N LYS A 334 -51.70 25.34 28.53
CA LYS A 334 -51.80 26.80 28.34
C LYS A 334 -51.27 27.56 29.56
N LYS A 335 -51.70 27.17 30.76
CA LYS A 335 -51.26 27.79 32.02
C LYS A 335 -49.74 27.66 32.21
N ARG A 336 -49.16 26.49 31.94
CA ARG A 336 -47.71 26.22 32.08
C ARG A 336 -46.86 27.01 31.08
N LEU A 337 -47.32 27.20 29.85
CA LEU A 337 -46.60 27.98 28.83
C LEU A 337 -46.66 29.47 29.11
N ARG A 338 -47.83 30.01 29.51
CA ARG A 338 -47.95 31.41 29.95
C ARG A 338 -47.05 31.72 31.15
N ALA A 339 -46.97 30.79 32.12
CA ALA A 339 -46.05 30.93 33.24
C ALA A 339 -44.57 30.93 32.84
N ALA A 340 -44.24 30.37 31.67
CA ALA A 340 -42.89 30.40 31.09
C ALA A 340 -42.69 31.58 30.10
N GLY A 341 -43.65 32.50 29.98
CA GLY A 341 -43.57 33.63 29.05
C GLY A 341 -43.66 33.23 27.58
N LEU A 342 -44.23 32.06 27.27
CA LEU A 342 -44.31 31.53 25.91
C LEU A 342 -45.73 31.62 25.36
N ASP A 343 -45.84 32.15 24.15
CA ASP A 343 -47.09 32.15 23.39
C ASP A 343 -47.40 30.76 22.83
N PHE A 344 -48.68 30.47 22.67
CA PHE A 344 -49.15 29.20 22.13
C PHE A 344 -50.08 29.40 20.94
N VAL A 345 -49.99 28.47 19.98
CA VAL A 345 -50.92 28.34 18.85
C VAL A 345 -51.60 26.98 18.99
N ALA A 346 -52.88 27.00 19.33
CA ALA A 346 -53.71 25.79 19.43
C ALA A 346 -54.56 25.62 18.15
N PRO A 347 -54.77 24.38 17.66
CA PRO A 347 -55.77 24.10 16.64
C PRO A 347 -57.17 24.51 17.12
N LEU A 348 -57.95 25.18 16.26
CA LEU A 348 -59.35 25.54 16.54
C LEU A 348 -60.22 24.27 16.65
N GLY A 349 -61.21 24.28 17.57
CA GLY A 349 -62.22 23.20 17.67
C GLY A 349 -61.98 22.11 18.72
N PHE A 350 -60.97 22.22 19.59
CA PHE A 350 -60.69 21.23 20.64
C PHE A 350 -61.06 21.73 22.05
N SER A 351 -61.60 20.82 22.88
CA SER A 351 -61.95 21.09 24.28
C SER A 351 -60.72 21.35 25.16
N ASP A 352 -60.88 22.15 26.21
CA ASP A 352 -59.85 22.41 27.22
C ASP A 352 -59.41 21.15 28.00
N SER A 353 -60.19 20.06 27.92
CA SER A 353 -59.87 18.74 28.45
C SER A 353 -59.02 17.86 27.52
N ALA A 354 -58.79 18.26 26.27
CA ALA A 354 -58.04 17.45 25.30
C ALA A 354 -56.55 17.37 25.65
N LEU A 355 -55.94 16.19 25.46
CA LEU A 355 -54.53 15.94 25.78
C LEU A 355 -53.60 16.39 24.64
N VAL A 356 -52.49 17.01 25.01
CA VAL A 356 -51.41 17.34 24.07
C VAL A 356 -50.63 16.08 23.74
N VAL A 357 -50.60 15.69 22.46
CA VAL A 357 -49.87 14.50 21.99
C VAL A 357 -48.48 14.86 21.48
N LYS A 358 -48.33 16.06 20.93
CA LYS A 358 -47.06 16.53 20.38
C LYS A 358 -46.94 18.04 20.57
N GLN A 359 -45.74 18.47 20.97
CA GLN A 359 -45.37 19.88 21.07
C GLN A 359 -44.22 20.22 20.13
N PHE A 360 -44.20 21.46 19.65
CA PHE A 360 -43.07 22.06 18.96
C PHE A 360 -42.93 23.53 19.40
N PRO A 361 -41.76 23.99 19.89
CA PRO A 361 -40.50 23.25 20.08
C PRO A 361 -40.59 22.12 21.12
N ARG A 362 -39.60 21.21 21.11
CA ARG A 362 -39.53 20.11 22.09
C ARG A 362 -39.25 20.67 23.49
N ALA A 363 -39.64 19.94 24.52
CA ALA A 363 -39.32 20.32 25.89
C ALA A 363 -37.78 20.35 26.12
N GLY A 364 -37.32 21.25 26.97
CA GLY A 364 -35.91 21.36 27.38
C GLY A 364 -34.98 22.06 26.38
N VAL A 365 -35.51 22.61 25.28
CA VAL A 365 -34.74 23.45 24.34
C VAL A 365 -34.84 24.93 24.71
N ALA A 366 -33.89 25.74 24.24
CA ALA A 366 -33.89 27.19 24.41
C ALA A 366 -35.09 27.86 23.73
N ALA A 367 -35.80 28.69 24.48
CA ALA A 367 -36.84 29.57 23.96
C ALA A 367 -36.23 30.72 23.15
N ALA A 368 -36.94 31.14 22.11
CA ALA A 368 -36.66 32.37 21.37
C ALA A 368 -37.47 33.53 21.96
N GLU A 369 -37.01 34.76 21.73
CA GLU A 369 -37.66 36.00 22.18
C GLU A 369 -39.15 36.09 21.77
N GLU A 370 -39.52 35.53 20.61
CA GLU A 370 -40.90 35.46 20.10
C GLU A 370 -41.37 34.01 19.84
N ALA A 371 -40.94 33.05 20.68
CA ALA A 371 -41.24 31.64 20.46
C ALA A 371 -42.74 31.32 20.61
N ARG A 372 -43.42 31.10 19.48
CA ARG A 372 -44.78 30.52 19.44
C ARG A 372 -44.72 28.99 19.48
N THR A 373 -45.27 28.38 20.53
CA THR A 373 -45.33 26.93 20.67
C THR A 373 -46.57 26.38 19.95
N ARG A 374 -46.38 25.46 19.00
CA ARG A 374 -47.44 24.77 18.24
C ARG A 374 -47.70 23.37 18.78
N PHE A 375 -48.96 22.94 18.74
CA PHE A 375 -49.37 21.64 19.27
C PHE A 375 -50.16 20.82 18.26
N ARG A 376 -50.05 19.49 18.38
CA ARG A 376 -51.00 18.55 17.80
C ARG A 376 -51.81 17.88 18.91
N ILE A 377 -53.13 17.96 18.81
CA ILE A 377 -54.09 17.48 19.81
C ILE A 377 -54.65 16.12 19.34
N ALA A 378 -54.91 15.21 20.28
CA ALA A 378 -55.64 13.97 19.97
C ALA A 378 -57.10 14.28 19.60
N PRO A 379 -57.68 13.67 18.55
CA PRO A 379 -59.13 13.64 18.40
C PRO A 379 -59.79 12.91 19.58
N ARG A 380 -60.97 13.37 20.00
CA ARG A 380 -61.62 13.09 21.30
C ARG A 380 -61.96 11.61 21.58
N GLU A 381 -61.89 11.28 22.87
CA GLU A 381 -62.54 10.22 23.69
C GLU A 381 -62.44 8.73 23.30
N LEU A 382 -61.52 8.01 23.97
CA LEU A 382 -61.74 6.62 24.38
C LEU A 382 -62.21 6.61 25.85
N ARG A 383 -63.52 6.54 26.07
CA ARG A 383 -64.10 6.14 27.36
C ARG A 383 -64.66 4.73 27.21
N ARG A 384 -64.04 3.76 27.89
CA ARG A 384 -64.69 2.80 28.80
C ARG A 384 -63.66 1.86 29.44
N LEU A 385 -63.61 1.88 30.77
CA LEU A 385 -63.31 0.72 31.60
C LEU A 385 -64.59 -0.11 31.66
N CYS A 386 -64.56 -1.33 31.13
CA CYS A 386 -65.40 -2.48 31.50
C CYS A 386 -64.65 -3.74 31.03
N ASP A 387 -64.04 -4.47 31.96
CA ASP A 387 -64.00 -5.95 31.92
C ASP A 387 -65.40 -6.49 32.29
N PRO A 388 -65.80 -7.75 32.02
CA PRO A 388 -65.07 -8.86 31.40
C PRO A 388 -65.82 -9.55 30.23
N ASP A 389 -65.15 -10.50 29.59
CA ASP A 389 -65.75 -11.59 28.80
C ASP A 389 -66.92 -12.28 29.53
N ALA A 390 -67.98 -12.63 28.78
CA ALA A 390 -68.67 -13.92 28.91
C ALA A 390 -69.83 -14.07 27.89
N ARG A 391 -69.69 -15.09 27.04
CA ARG A 391 -70.74 -15.86 26.34
C ARG A 391 -71.44 -15.16 25.15
N ALA A 392 -71.91 -15.86 24.14
CA ALA A 392 -71.69 -17.18 23.56
C ALA A 392 -72.66 -17.23 22.36
N ALA A 393 -72.24 -17.98 21.34
CA ALA A 393 -73.08 -18.76 20.44
C ALA A 393 -73.91 -18.05 19.36
N ASP A 394 -73.76 -18.65 18.17
CA ASP A 394 -74.77 -18.92 17.15
C ASP A 394 -75.33 -17.75 16.33
N ASP A 395 -75.52 -17.86 15.01
CA ASP A 395 -75.12 -18.82 13.98
C ASP A 395 -75.65 -18.23 12.65
N ARG A 396 -75.18 -18.76 11.53
CA ARG A 396 -75.80 -18.72 10.17
C ARG A 396 -75.59 -17.50 9.25
N ARG A 397 -74.59 -17.71 8.37
CA ARG A 397 -74.65 -17.83 6.90
C ARG A 397 -75.85 -17.22 6.15
N ASP A 398 -75.55 -16.34 5.19
CA ASP A 398 -75.61 -16.54 3.72
C ASP A 398 -75.25 -15.18 3.09
N GLY A 399 -74.34 -15.00 2.13
CA GLY A 399 -74.12 -15.73 0.89
C GLY A 399 -74.62 -14.86 -0.27
N ILE A 400 -73.71 -14.20 -1.01
CA ILE A 400 -73.76 -13.99 -2.49
C ILE A 400 -72.45 -13.36 -2.94
N ALA A 401 -71.86 -14.02 -3.94
CA ALA A 401 -70.57 -13.73 -4.56
C ALA A 401 -70.66 -12.70 -5.70
N ARG A 402 -69.54 -12.04 -5.99
CA ARG A 402 -69.07 -11.81 -7.37
C ARG A 402 -67.54 -11.59 -7.42
N ARG A 403 -66.86 -12.65 -7.90
CA ARG A 403 -65.72 -12.73 -8.84
C ARG A 403 -65.04 -11.43 -9.27
N GLU A 404 -63.76 -11.35 -9.62
CA GLU A 404 -62.52 -12.15 -9.49
C GLU A 404 -61.52 -11.32 -10.33
N ALA A 405 -60.30 -11.12 -9.85
CA ALA A 405 -59.15 -10.87 -10.72
C ALA A 405 -57.90 -11.44 -10.02
N GLU A 406 -57.33 -12.43 -10.69
CA GLU A 406 -56.27 -13.34 -10.29
C GLU A 406 -54.92 -12.65 -10.03
N ARG A 407 -54.15 -13.15 -9.05
CA ARG A 407 -53.00 -14.07 -9.23
C ARG A 407 -52.24 -14.22 -7.91
N GLY A 408 -52.00 -15.48 -7.52
CA GLY A 408 -51.71 -15.90 -6.15
C GLY A 408 -50.27 -15.73 -5.64
N PRO A 409 -50.08 -15.87 -4.31
CA PRO A 409 -48.78 -15.91 -3.64
C PRO A 409 -48.35 -17.36 -3.30
N VAL A 410 -47.03 -17.59 -3.25
CA VAL A 410 -46.45 -18.81 -2.64
C VAL A 410 -45.80 -18.42 -1.31
N GLU A 411 -46.21 -19.13 -0.26
CA GLU A 411 -45.78 -19.06 1.13
C GLU A 411 -44.28 -19.34 1.33
N ARG A 412 -43.68 -18.70 2.35
CA ARG A 412 -42.87 -19.39 3.39
C ARG A 412 -42.99 -18.66 4.73
N GLN A 413 -43.37 -19.41 5.77
CA GLN A 413 -43.44 -19.00 7.17
C GLN A 413 -42.04 -18.84 7.80
N PRO A 414 -41.85 -17.90 8.74
CA PRO A 414 -40.75 -17.94 9.71
C PRO A 414 -41.21 -18.53 11.05
N VAL A 415 -40.50 -19.56 11.51
CA VAL A 415 -40.64 -20.14 12.86
C VAL A 415 -39.86 -19.25 13.86
N VAL A 416 -40.57 -18.81 14.90
CA VAL A 416 -40.03 -18.13 16.08
C VAL A 416 -39.76 -19.17 17.16
N LEU A 417 -38.59 -19.12 17.79
CA LEU A 417 -38.35 -19.76 19.09
C LEU A 417 -37.77 -18.73 20.07
N ARG A 418 -38.46 -18.59 21.20
CA ARG A 418 -38.16 -17.72 22.34
C ARG A 418 -36.99 -18.23 23.17
N ARG A 419 -36.27 -17.28 23.78
CA ARG A 419 -35.36 -17.43 24.92
C ARG A 419 -36.14 -17.73 26.21
N ASP A 420 -35.51 -18.40 27.17
CA ASP A 420 -35.38 -17.87 28.54
C ASP A 420 -34.13 -18.41 29.30
N PRO A 421 -33.63 -17.70 30.34
CA PRO A 421 -32.28 -17.79 30.93
C PRO A 421 -32.25 -18.35 32.37
N GLN A 422 -31.05 -18.69 32.89
CA GLN A 422 -30.65 -18.69 34.32
C GLN A 422 -29.13 -18.95 34.43
N ARG A 423 -28.33 -18.00 35.00
CA ARG A 423 -27.70 -17.97 36.36
C ARG A 423 -26.55 -18.99 36.54
N LEU A 424 -25.37 -18.77 37.14
CA LEU A 424 -24.74 -17.81 38.09
C LEU A 424 -23.20 -17.93 37.91
N ALA A 425 -22.40 -16.86 37.88
CA ALA A 425 -21.58 -16.30 38.99
C ALA A 425 -20.47 -17.23 39.57
N GLU A 426 -19.18 -16.89 39.36
CA GLU A 426 -18.18 -16.51 40.40
C GLU A 426 -16.72 -16.49 39.88
N LEU A 427 -15.87 -15.75 40.61
CA LEU A 427 -14.48 -15.31 40.33
C LEU A 427 -13.45 -16.05 41.22
N ALA A 428 -12.15 -15.88 40.88
CA ALA A 428 -10.90 -16.23 41.58
C ALA A 428 -10.44 -17.70 41.47
N GLY A 429 -9.16 -18.08 41.35
CA GLY A 429 -7.86 -17.40 41.32
C GLY A 429 -6.74 -18.45 41.52
N ALA A 430 -5.51 -18.12 41.06
CA ALA A 430 -4.18 -18.66 41.42
C ALA A 430 -3.79 -20.14 41.16
N GLY A 431 -2.66 -20.30 40.46
CA GLY A 431 -1.84 -21.52 40.38
C GLY A 431 -0.47 -21.19 39.77
N THR A 432 0.52 -21.04 40.65
CA THR A 432 1.92 -20.63 40.45
C THR A 432 2.82 -21.69 39.81
N GLU A 433 3.83 -21.25 39.04
CA GLU A 433 5.21 -21.72 39.22
C GLU A 433 6.21 -20.60 38.90
N ARG A 434 7.31 -20.57 39.64
CA ARG A 434 8.24 -19.44 39.91
C ARG A 434 9.63 -19.79 39.35
N VAL A 435 10.58 -18.84 39.48
CA VAL A 435 12.06 -18.90 39.31
C VAL A 435 12.52 -18.15 38.05
N ASP A 436 13.45 -17.19 38.05
CA ASP A 436 14.10 -16.37 39.09
C ASP A 436 14.64 -15.09 38.42
N VAL A 437 14.71 -14.01 39.20
CA VAL A 437 15.26 -12.71 38.80
C VAL A 437 16.76 -12.69 39.06
N LEU A 438 17.58 -12.38 38.05
CA LEU A 438 18.99 -11.98 38.23
C LEU A 438 19.17 -10.52 37.83
N HIS A 439 19.68 -9.72 38.77
CA HIS A 439 20.04 -8.32 38.57
C HIS A 439 21.36 -8.18 37.80
N PRO A 440 21.56 -7.07 37.04
CA PRO A 440 22.77 -6.82 36.27
C PRO A 440 23.90 -6.21 37.13
N ALA A 441 25.15 -6.55 36.83
CA ALA A 441 26.36 -5.92 37.37
C ALA A 441 27.18 -5.24 36.24
N PRO A 442 28.00 -4.21 36.55
CA PRO A 442 28.34 -3.10 35.63
C PRO A 442 29.59 -3.35 34.76
N PRO A 443 29.87 -2.50 33.75
CA PRO A 443 31.00 -2.69 32.83
C PRO A 443 32.30 -2.08 33.37
N PRO A 444 33.47 -2.60 32.99
CA PRO A 444 34.72 -1.86 33.07
C PRO A 444 35.04 -1.12 31.76
N LEU A 445 35.66 0.05 31.93
CA LEU A 445 36.15 0.97 30.91
C LEU A 445 37.59 0.64 30.46
N HIS A 446 37.86 1.00 29.20
CA HIS A 446 39.10 1.56 28.63
C HIS A 446 40.15 0.66 27.94
N GLY A 447 40.52 1.04 26.69
CA GLY A 447 41.89 0.90 26.16
C GLY A 447 42.09 0.27 24.76
N GLN A 448 42.25 1.15 23.75
CA GLN A 448 42.93 1.06 22.42
C GLN A 448 43.72 -0.23 22.07
N SER A 449 43.74 -0.79 20.84
CA SER A 449 44.40 -0.28 19.61
C SER A 449 44.45 -1.37 18.50
N LEU A 450 44.83 -0.95 17.28
CA LEU A 450 44.95 -1.66 15.99
C LEU A 450 45.86 -2.91 15.95
N HIS A 451 45.50 -3.93 15.13
CA HIS A 451 46.33 -4.71 14.16
C HIS A 451 45.50 -5.91 13.63
N ARG A 452 45.18 -6.00 12.33
CA ARG A 452 45.93 -6.60 11.19
C ARG A 452 45.97 -8.15 11.20
N PHE A 453 45.32 -8.71 10.17
CA PHE A 453 45.45 -10.03 9.51
C PHE A 453 46.10 -11.21 10.26
N GLU A 454 45.38 -12.33 10.33
CA GLU A 454 45.95 -13.64 10.00
C GLU A 454 44.86 -14.67 9.67
N CYS A 455 45.01 -15.29 8.49
CA CYS A 455 44.30 -16.48 8.08
C CYS A 455 44.93 -17.71 8.77
N THR A 456 44.11 -18.68 9.15
CA THR A 456 44.57 -20.07 9.30
C THR A 456 43.60 -20.98 8.55
N ASP A 457 44.13 -21.61 7.51
CA ASP A 457 43.57 -22.80 6.87
C ASP A 457 43.61 -23.98 7.84
N GLN A 458 42.52 -24.75 7.94
CA GLN A 458 42.59 -26.18 8.24
C GLN A 458 41.42 -26.94 7.61
N ARG A 459 41.73 -28.15 7.18
CA ARG A 459 41.10 -28.98 6.14
C ARG A 459 39.77 -29.65 6.54
N CYS A 460 38.96 -29.84 5.49
CA CYS A 460 38.04 -30.95 5.15
C CYS A 460 37.60 -31.96 6.22
N LEU A 461 36.28 -32.10 6.41
CA LEU A 461 35.46 -33.30 6.06
C LEU A 461 34.06 -33.19 6.69
N GLY A 462 33.03 -33.66 5.97
CA GLY A 462 31.77 -34.09 6.57
C GLY A 462 30.50 -33.46 5.99
N ASN A 463 29.88 -34.15 5.04
CA ASN A 463 28.47 -33.97 4.67
C ASN A 463 27.57 -34.06 5.90
N ALA A 464 26.69 -33.08 6.09
CA ALA A 464 25.46 -33.27 6.86
C ALA A 464 24.37 -32.33 6.35
N PHE A 465 23.27 -32.93 5.91
CA PHE A 465 21.98 -32.31 5.65
C PHE A 465 21.59 -31.30 6.73
N ARG A 466 21.11 -30.12 6.32
CA ARG A 466 20.26 -29.29 7.18
C ARG A 466 19.08 -28.73 6.38
N SER A 467 17.92 -29.23 6.77
CA SER A 467 16.59 -28.70 6.54
C SER A 467 16.55 -27.20 6.87
N ALA A 468 15.95 -26.41 5.99
CA ALA A 468 15.52 -25.05 6.33
C ALA A 468 14.15 -25.16 7.00
N ASP A 469 14.09 -24.88 8.30
CA ASP A 469 12.85 -24.63 9.01
C ASP A 469 12.27 -23.29 8.53
N GLU A 470 11.08 -23.33 7.94
CA GLU A 470 10.24 -22.16 7.72
C GLU A 470 9.01 -22.30 8.62
N VAL A 471 8.87 -21.35 9.55
CA VAL A 471 7.77 -21.30 10.53
C VAL A 471 6.48 -20.98 9.78
N GLN A 472 5.64 -22.00 9.58
CA GLN A 472 4.27 -21.85 9.11
C GLN A 472 3.40 -21.29 10.24
N ALA A 473 2.90 -20.07 10.07
CA ALA A 473 1.69 -19.60 10.73
C ALA A 473 0.53 -19.65 9.70
N PRO A 474 -0.61 -20.30 9.99
CA PRO A 474 -1.72 -20.37 9.05
C PRO A 474 -2.45 -19.03 9.01
N VAL A 475 -2.58 -18.44 7.82
CA VAL A 475 -3.47 -17.30 7.55
C VAL A 475 -4.56 -17.79 6.61
N ASP A 476 -5.81 -17.73 7.06
CA ASP A 476 -6.98 -18.09 6.26
C ASP A 476 -7.08 -17.23 4.98
N PRO A 477 -7.32 -17.83 3.81
CA PRO A 477 -7.39 -17.10 2.55
C PRO A 477 -8.63 -16.20 2.49
N VAL A 478 -8.40 -14.89 2.38
CA VAL A 478 -9.43 -13.93 2.03
C VAL A 478 -9.85 -14.17 0.57
N ARG A 479 -11.16 -14.40 0.42
CA ARG A 479 -11.92 -14.66 -0.80
C ARG A 479 -11.43 -13.87 -2.04
N ALA A 480 -11.28 -14.60 -3.16
CA ALA A 480 -10.90 -14.05 -4.46
C ALA A 480 -11.76 -12.84 -4.88
N VAL A 481 -11.09 -11.74 -5.22
CA VAL A 481 -11.69 -10.58 -5.88
C VAL A 481 -11.54 -10.77 -7.38
N ASP A 482 -12.65 -10.97 -8.06
CA ASP A 482 -12.74 -11.15 -9.50
C ASP A 482 -12.56 -9.80 -10.21
N VAL A 483 -11.39 -9.58 -10.84
CA VAL A 483 -11.11 -8.37 -11.62
C VAL A 483 -11.42 -8.67 -13.09
N ARG A 484 -12.52 -8.11 -13.58
CA ARG A 484 -12.96 -8.20 -14.98
C ARG A 484 -11.85 -7.77 -15.95
N VAL A 485 -11.59 -8.64 -16.92
CA VAL A 485 -10.74 -8.42 -18.09
C VAL A 485 -11.26 -7.26 -18.95
N SER A 486 -10.43 -6.24 -19.17
CA SER A 486 -10.64 -5.25 -20.22
C SER A 486 -10.20 -5.81 -21.58
N ARG A 487 -11.17 -5.93 -22.50
CA ARG A 487 -10.96 -6.33 -23.89
C ARG A 487 -10.31 -5.20 -24.71
N ARG A 488 -9.34 -5.60 -25.57
CA ARG A 488 -8.88 -5.08 -26.87
C ARG A 488 -9.09 -3.59 -27.23
N SER A 489 -8.02 -2.98 -27.74
CA SER A 489 -8.10 -1.89 -28.73
C SER A 489 -8.02 -2.47 -30.15
N GLU A 490 -9.06 -2.22 -30.94
CA GLU A 490 -9.13 -2.49 -32.38
C GLU A 490 -8.29 -1.44 -33.14
N HIS A 491 -7.44 -1.90 -34.07
CA HIS A 491 -6.79 -1.05 -35.06
C HIS A 491 -7.77 -0.68 -36.15
N ARG A 492 -8.14 0.61 -36.23
CA ARG A 492 -8.91 1.20 -37.32
C ARG A 492 -7.96 1.56 -38.46
N ARG A 493 -8.18 0.96 -39.64
CA ARG A 493 -7.50 1.32 -40.90
C ARG A 493 -7.86 2.76 -41.29
N ILE A 494 -6.87 3.60 -41.58
CA ILE A 494 -7.01 4.85 -42.37
C ILE A 494 -5.92 4.85 -43.45
N ALA A 495 -6.29 5.40 -44.60
CA ALA A 495 -5.75 5.18 -45.93
C ALA A 495 -4.36 5.78 -46.23
N GLY A 496 -3.80 5.30 -47.35
CA GLY A 496 -2.43 5.49 -47.83
C GLY A 496 -1.94 6.92 -48.03
N ARG A 497 -0.64 7.08 -47.76
CA ARG A 497 0.23 8.03 -48.46
C ARG A 497 1.62 7.38 -48.62
N SER A 498 2.18 7.49 -49.82
CA SER A 498 3.37 6.77 -50.30
C SER A 498 4.65 7.01 -49.48
N PRO A 499 5.57 6.03 -49.41
CA PRO A 499 6.79 6.15 -48.61
C PRO A 499 7.93 6.82 -49.39
N SER A 500 8.60 7.79 -48.77
CA SER A 500 9.99 8.13 -49.09
C SER A 500 10.93 7.19 -48.30
N PRO A 501 12.04 6.70 -48.89
CA PRO A 501 12.91 5.76 -48.21
C PRO A 501 13.78 6.51 -47.18
N GLU A 502 13.35 6.54 -45.91
CA GLU A 502 14.20 6.95 -44.79
C GLU A 502 14.89 5.73 -44.21
N THR A 503 16.20 5.66 -44.41
CA THR A 503 17.05 4.58 -43.92
C THR A 503 17.37 4.82 -42.44
N VAL A 504 16.73 4.07 -41.53
CA VAL A 504 17.06 4.09 -40.10
C VAL A 504 18.31 3.26 -39.88
N ALA A 505 19.44 3.92 -39.59
CA ALA A 505 20.65 3.23 -39.16
C ALA A 505 20.43 2.65 -37.74
N ARG A 506 19.96 1.40 -37.67
CA ARG A 506 19.90 0.61 -36.44
C ARG A 506 21.31 0.11 -36.12
N GLY A 507 21.98 0.76 -35.18
CA GLY A 507 23.09 0.14 -34.46
C GLY A 507 22.53 -0.86 -33.46
N ILE A 508 22.20 -2.08 -33.90
CA ILE A 508 22.07 -3.23 -32.99
C ILE A 508 23.50 -3.64 -32.70
N LEU A 509 24.03 -3.26 -31.53
CA LEU A 509 25.29 -3.80 -31.06
C LEU A 509 24.99 -5.13 -30.36
N VAL A 510 25.39 -6.21 -31.03
CA VAL A 510 25.47 -7.60 -30.56
C VAL A 510 24.13 -8.35 -30.43
N VAL A 511 23.87 -9.25 -31.37
CA VAL A 511 23.05 -10.45 -31.14
C VAL A 511 23.98 -11.46 -30.48
N VAL A 512 23.82 -11.69 -29.17
CA VAL A 512 24.52 -12.76 -28.47
C VAL A 512 23.66 -14.01 -28.61
N CYS A 513 24.09 -14.98 -29.40
CA CYS A 513 23.56 -16.34 -29.31
C CYS A 513 24.04 -16.93 -27.99
N LEU A 514 23.12 -17.13 -27.05
CA LEU A 514 23.39 -17.91 -25.86
C LEU A 514 23.22 -19.38 -26.26
N ASP A 515 24.33 -20.11 -26.44
CA ASP A 515 24.32 -21.56 -26.66
C ASP A 515 23.81 -22.26 -25.38
N LEU A 516 22.50 -22.22 -25.18
CA LEU A 516 21.76 -22.91 -24.11
C LEU A 516 20.97 -24.10 -24.69
N ASP A 517 21.52 -24.77 -25.70
CA ASP A 517 20.94 -26.00 -26.21
C ASP A 517 21.45 -27.20 -25.40
N ASP A 518 20.59 -27.70 -24.50
CA ASP A 518 20.75 -29.03 -23.93
C ASP A 518 20.44 -30.08 -25.01
N ALA A 519 21.46 -30.83 -25.41
CA ALA A 519 21.33 -32.02 -26.22
C ALA A 519 20.73 -33.17 -25.38
N ALA A 520 19.51 -33.60 -25.69
CA ALA A 520 19.09 -35.01 -25.64
C ALA A 520 17.64 -35.20 -26.10
N ALA A 521 17.47 -35.98 -27.17
CA ALA A 521 16.75 -37.26 -27.21
C ALA A 521 16.01 -37.44 -28.56
N ASP A 522 16.62 -38.27 -29.41
CA ASP A 522 15.98 -38.92 -30.55
C ASP A 522 14.70 -39.64 -30.13
N ALA A 523 13.63 -39.42 -30.88
CA ALA A 523 12.62 -40.43 -31.15
C ALA A 523 11.99 -40.13 -32.52
N THR A 524 12.41 -40.92 -33.50
CA THR A 524 11.80 -41.13 -34.82
C THR A 524 10.30 -41.39 -34.73
N GLU A 525 9.51 -40.67 -35.52
CA GLU A 525 8.26 -41.19 -36.08
C GLU A 525 8.11 -40.69 -37.52
N GLU A 526 8.40 -41.59 -38.46
CA GLU A 526 7.98 -41.50 -39.85
C GLU A 526 6.46 -41.70 -39.93
N GLN A 527 5.77 -40.78 -40.60
CA GLN A 527 4.56 -41.13 -41.36
C GLN A 527 4.43 -40.16 -42.52
N GLY A 528 4.55 -40.72 -43.72
CA GLY A 528 4.55 -40.02 -44.98
C GLY A 528 3.18 -39.84 -45.61
N HIS A 529 3.28 -39.44 -46.89
CA HIS A 529 2.26 -39.14 -47.89
C HIS A 529 1.70 -37.72 -47.84
N ALA A 530 1.50 -37.02 -48.95
CA ALA A 530 1.92 -37.12 -50.35
C ALA A 530 1.37 -35.84 -51.04
N ASP A 531 2.03 -35.44 -52.12
CA ASP A 531 1.53 -34.72 -53.31
C ASP A 531 2.49 -33.57 -53.69
N GLN A 532 3.40 -33.75 -54.67
CA GLN A 532 3.18 -33.68 -56.13
C GLN A 532 2.48 -32.38 -56.54
N VAL A 533 2.85 -31.57 -57.54
CA VAL A 533 3.69 -31.53 -58.77
C VAL A 533 3.62 -30.04 -59.20
N GLY A 534 4.47 -29.39 -59.99
CA GLY A 534 5.60 -29.75 -60.86
C GLY A 534 6.52 -28.52 -60.99
N ARG A 535 7.82 -28.70 -61.26
CA ARG A 535 8.48 -28.99 -62.54
C ARG A 535 8.51 -27.82 -63.54
N ASP A 536 9.68 -27.74 -64.15
CA ASP A 536 10.11 -27.03 -65.37
C ASP A 536 10.66 -25.61 -65.13
N LEU A 537 11.87 -25.21 -65.58
CA LEU A 537 12.87 -25.71 -66.55
C LEU A 537 14.16 -24.86 -66.28
N VAL A 538 15.35 -25.45 -66.09
CA VAL A 538 16.43 -25.72 -67.08
C VAL A 538 17.58 -24.68 -67.12
N ASP A 539 18.77 -25.24 -66.87
CA ASP A 539 20.12 -24.99 -67.40
C ASP A 539 20.71 -23.57 -67.49
N ALA A 540 21.84 -23.38 -66.79
CA ALA A 540 23.12 -23.11 -67.47
C ALA A 540 24.33 -23.46 -66.58
N ALA A 541 25.32 -24.07 -67.23
CA ALA A 541 26.63 -24.54 -66.78
C ALA A 541 27.46 -23.46 -66.03
N ARG A 542 28.22 -23.79 -64.98
CA ARG A 542 29.54 -24.47 -64.93
C ARG A 542 30.64 -23.65 -65.61
N GLU A 543 31.46 -22.97 -64.81
CA GLU A 543 32.90 -22.90 -65.05
C GLU A 543 33.64 -22.82 -63.71
N GLU A 544 34.52 -23.80 -63.56
CA GLU A 544 35.45 -24.06 -62.47
C GLU A 544 36.80 -23.54 -62.96
N LEU A 545 37.52 -22.73 -62.19
CA LEU A 545 38.98 -22.65 -62.32
C LEU A 545 39.61 -22.15 -61.02
N SER A 546 40.56 -22.98 -60.59
CA SER A 546 41.39 -22.98 -59.41
C SER A 546 42.57 -22.02 -59.47
N ALA A 547 43.23 -21.92 -58.31
CA ALA A 547 44.68 -21.85 -58.11
C ALA A 547 45.30 -20.47 -57.79
N ASP A 548 45.55 -20.30 -56.49
CA ASP A 548 46.87 -20.23 -55.88
C ASP A 548 47.77 -18.98 -55.99
N HIS A 549 48.33 -18.69 -54.80
CA HIS A 549 49.70 -18.29 -54.49
C HIS A 549 50.08 -16.80 -54.29
N VAL A 550 50.38 -16.51 -53.00
CA VAL A 550 51.67 -16.01 -52.46
C VAL A 550 51.88 -14.50 -52.18
N CYS A 551 52.10 -14.28 -50.87
CA CYS A 551 53.04 -13.43 -50.14
C CYS A 551 53.48 -12.02 -50.62
N ALA A 552 53.36 -11.11 -49.64
CA ALA A 552 54.37 -10.19 -49.11
C ALA A 552 54.93 -9.07 -50.02
N PHE A 553 54.80 -7.81 -49.57
CA PHE A 553 55.93 -7.06 -48.99
C PHE A 553 55.47 -5.78 -48.26
N ALA A 554 56.28 -5.46 -47.24
CA ALA A 554 56.36 -4.31 -46.34
C ALA A 554 55.83 -2.92 -46.78
N SER A 555 55.25 -2.19 -45.82
CA SER A 555 55.91 -1.08 -45.09
C SER A 555 55.14 -0.75 -43.81
#